data_AF-A0A072UZD3-F1
#
_entry.id   AF-A0A072UZD3-F1
#
_cell.length_a   1.000
_cell.length_b   1.000
_cell.length_c   1.000
_cell.angle_alpha   90.00
_cell.angle_beta   90.00
_cell.angle_gamma   90.00
#
_symmetry.space_group_name_H-M   'P 1'
#
loop_
_entity.id
_entity.type
_entity.pdbx_description
1 polymer ?
#
loop_
_entity_poly.entity_id
_entity_poly.type
_entity_poly.pdbx_seq_one_letter_code
_entity_poly.pdbx_strand_id
1 'polypeptide(L)'
;MSSKPKKQTYSVCFCCRRRFKLGVSEAPPEIKELYHRYSDEGGIMTASHLRSFLIEVQKEEKITEEETQAIIDGHKHLSIFHRKGLNLESFFKFLFGDTNPPLLPSTGVHQDMSLPLSHYYIFTGHNSYLTGNQLSSDCSDAPIIKALQRGVRVIELDIWPNDSKDDVDVLHGMTLTTPVALIKCLMSIKEYAFVASEYPVVITLEDHLTPDLQAKVAQMVTQTFGDILFCPTSETLKEFPSPDSLKKRIIISTKPPKEYLEAKEEKEKEESQKGKPLGDEEAWGKEVPSLRGGTIADYKQNSGIDEDDLKEEEDSDEASRQNTSDDYRRLIAIHAGKPKGGIVECLKVEPDKVRRLSLSESQLEKAAETYGKEIVRFTQQNILRVYPKGTRITSSNYNPLIGWMHGAQMVAFNMQGYGRSLWLMQGMFKANGGCGFVKKPDFLLKTGPNNEIFDPKANLPSKTTLKVRPLRLLDLSSDFYKGYVTCPLFKCL
;
A
#
# COMPACT_ATOMS: atom_id res chain seq x y z
N MET A 1 -28.90 32.24 -35.98
CA MET A 1 -28.25 31.22 -36.83
C MET A 1 -27.62 30.17 -35.94
N SER A 2 -28.13 28.93 -35.99
CA SER A 2 -27.66 27.83 -35.14
C SER A 2 -26.25 27.39 -35.56
N SER A 3 -25.25 27.61 -34.71
CA SER A 3 -23.89 27.13 -34.95
C SER A 3 -23.85 25.61 -34.73
N LYS A 4 -23.59 24.85 -35.79
CA LYS A 4 -23.41 23.39 -35.69
C LYS A 4 -22.21 23.07 -34.78
N PRO A 5 -22.32 22.11 -33.84
CA PRO A 5 -21.23 21.75 -32.94
C PRO A 5 -20.04 21.18 -33.72
N LYS A 6 -18.82 21.61 -33.36
CA LYS A 6 -17.57 21.10 -33.93
C LYS A 6 -17.38 19.62 -33.54
N LYS A 7 -17.12 18.77 -34.54
CA LYS A 7 -16.85 17.34 -34.37
C LYS A 7 -15.36 17.15 -34.09
N GLN A 8 -15.01 16.44 -33.02
CA GLN A 8 -13.66 15.90 -32.83
C GLN A 8 -13.66 14.39 -33.10
N THR A 9 -12.58 13.89 -33.67
CA THR A 9 -12.39 12.50 -34.08
C THR A 9 -11.13 11.97 -33.42
N TYR A 10 -11.22 10.81 -32.77
CA TYR A 10 -10.06 10.05 -32.29
C TYR A 10 -10.14 8.60 -32.77
N SER A 11 -8.98 8.02 -33.06
CA SER A 11 -8.82 6.68 -33.62
C SER A 11 -8.76 5.66 -32.48
N VAL A 12 -9.67 4.69 -32.47
CA VAL A 12 -9.70 3.60 -31.47
C VAL A 12 -8.95 2.36 -31.97
N CYS A 13 -8.78 2.21 -33.29
CA CYS A 13 -7.91 1.23 -33.98
C CYS A 13 -7.81 1.62 -35.47
N PHE A 14 -6.80 1.08 -36.20
CA PHE A 14 -6.41 1.44 -37.58
C PHE A 14 -7.57 1.48 -38.61
N CYS A 15 -8.69 0.81 -38.33
CA CYS A 15 -9.86 0.73 -39.22
C CYS A 15 -11.16 1.33 -38.65
N CYS A 16 -11.18 1.81 -37.39
CA CYS A 16 -12.42 2.22 -36.70
C CYS A 16 -12.33 3.66 -36.18
N ARG A 17 -12.93 4.61 -36.93
CA ARG A 17 -13.11 6.01 -36.50
C ARG A 17 -14.50 6.17 -35.88
N ARG A 18 -14.58 6.33 -34.55
CA ARG A 18 -15.84 6.69 -33.86
C ARG A 18 -16.02 8.21 -33.86
N ARG A 19 -17.24 8.66 -34.20
CA ARG A 19 -17.64 10.07 -34.20
C ARG A 19 -18.43 10.35 -32.93
N PHE A 20 -17.89 11.17 -32.03
CA PHE A 20 -18.61 11.64 -30.85
C PHE A 20 -19.37 12.93 -31.18
N LYS A 21 -20.60 13.05 -30.66
CA LYS A 21 -21.24 14.35 -30.47
C LYS A 21 -20.93 14.76 -29.03
N LEU A 22 -20.19 15.84 -28.80
CA LEU A 22 -20.19 16.49 -27.49
C LEU A 22 -21.63 16.95 -27.23
N GLY A 23 -22.32 16.27 -26.33
CA GLY A 23 -23.56 16.77 -25.73
C GLY A 23 -23.24 17.77 -24.63
N VAL A 24 -22.34 18.73 -24.84
CA VAL A 24 -22.28 19.91 -23.96
C VAL A 24 -23.42 20.80 -24.41
N SER A 25 -24.43 21.03 -23.58
CA SER A 25 -25.43 22.01 -23.99
C SER A 25 -26.02 22.87 -22.88
N GLU A 26 -25.92 22.53 -21.59
CA GLU A 26 -26.42 23.47 -20.58
C GLU A 26 -25.92 23.20 -19.16
N ALA A 27 -25.51 24.26 -18.48
CA ALA A 27 -25.26 24.23 -17.04
C ALA A 27 -26.52 23.78 -16.28
N PRO A 28 -26.41 22.91 -15.25
CA PRO A 28 -27.54 22.58 -14.38
C PRO A 28 -28.17 23.83 -13.75
N PRO A 29 -29.49 23.82 -13.43
CA PRO A 29 -30.16 24.96 -12.79
C PRO A 29 -29.42 25.52 -11.58
N GLU A 30 -28.87 24.65 -10.74
CA GLU A 30 -28.16 25.05 -9.53
C GLU A 30 -26.84 25.78 -9.84
N ILE A 31 -26.19 25.44 -10.95
CA ILE A 31 -24.99 26.15 -11.42
C ILE A 31 -25.35 27.49 -12.05
N LYS A 32 -26.51 27.57 -12.74
CA LYS A 32 -27.02 28.84 -13.25
C LYS A 32 -27.36 29.81 -12.12
N GLU A 33 -28.10 29.35 -11.11
CA GLU A 33 -28.43 30.14 -9.92
C GLU A 33 -27.17 30.63 -9.19
N LEU A 34 -26.19 29.74 -9.04
CA LEU A 34 -24.90 30.08 -8.46
C LEU A 34 -24.17 31.15 -9.28
N TYR A 35 -24.11 30.98 -10.60
CA TYR A 35 -23.50 31.96 -11.51
C TYR A 35 -24.17 33.34 -11.40
N HIS A 36 -25.51 33.39 -11.40
CA HIS A 36 -26.27 34.63 -11.33
C HIS A 36 -26.05 35.39 -10.01
N ARG A 37 -25.78 34.68 -8.90
CA ARG A 37 -25.45 35.32 -7.62
C ARG A 37 -24.12 36.09 -7.64
N TYR A 38 -23.19 35.65 -8.48
CA TYR A 38 -21.85 36.22 -8.62
C TYR A 38 -21.65 36.83 -10.01
N SER A 39 -22.68 37.45 -10.58
CA SER A 39 -22.61 38.17 -11.87
C SER A 39 -23.32 39.51 -11.78
N ASP A 40 -22.94 40.45 -12.65
CA ASP A 40 -23.67 41.71 -12.78
C ASP A 40 -25.05 41.54 -13.46
N GLU A 41 -25.83 42.62 -13.52
CA GLU A 41 -27.13 42.66 -14.21
C GLU A 41 -27.03 42.34 -15.71
N GLY A 42 -25.85 42.56 -16.31
CA GLY A 42 -25.52 42.20 -17.69
C GLY A 42 -25.19 40.72 -17.87
N GLY A 43 -25.16 39.94 -16.79
CA GLY A 43 -24.83 38.52 -16.81
C GLY A 43 -23.35 38.26 -17.08
N ILE A 44 -22.46 39.16 -16.64
CA ILE A 44 -20.99 39.00 -16.70
C ILE A 44 -20.41 38.87 -15.28
N MET A 45 -19.57 37.86 -15.10
CA MET A 45 -18.77 37.65 -13.89
C MET A 45 -17.39 38.29 -14.08
N THR A 46 -17.14 39.42 -13.43
CA THR A 46 -15.86 40.14 -13.44
C THR A 46 -14.81 39.43 -12.57
N ALA A 47 -13.57 39.92 -12.57
CA ALA A 47 -12.52 39.42 -11.67
C ALA A 47 -12.92 39.53 -10.20
N SER A 48 -13.49 40.67 -9.79
CA SER A 48 -13.99 40.85 -8.42
C SER A 48 -15.09 39.84 -8.06
N HIS A 49 -16.05 39.59 -8.96
CA HIS A 49 -17.11 38.62 -8.72
C HIS A 49 -16.59 37.17 -8.65
N LEU A 50 -15.69 36.78 -9.55
CA LEU A 50 -15.07 35.46 -9.53
C LEU A 50 -14.26 35.25 -8.25
N ARG A 51 -13.55 36.28 -7.78
CA ARG A 51 -12.81 36.25 -6.52
C ARG A 51 -13.74 36.01 -5.34
N SER A 52 -14.87 36.72 -5.25
CA SER A 52 -15.89 36.47 -4.22
C SER A 52 -16.42 35.03 -4.28
N PHE A 53 -16.70 34.48 -5.46
CA PHE A 53 -17.10 33.09 -5.62
C PHE A 53 -16.04 32.11 -5.07
N LEU A 54 -14.77 32.31 -5.41
CA LEU A 54 -13.68 31.43 -4.99
C LEU A 54 -13.47 31.48 -3.47
N ILE A 55 -13.58 32.65 -2.85
CA ILE A 55 -13.48 32.80 -1.39
C ILE A 55 -14.71 32.20 -0.68
N GLU A 56 -15.91 32.60 -1.09
CA GLU A 56 -17.12 32.28 -0.33
C GLU A 56 -17.57 30.83 -0.52
N VAL A 57 -17.44 30.30 -1.74
CA VAL A 57 -17.96 28.98 -2.14
C VAL A 57 -16.87 27.93 -2.19
N GLN A 58 -15.74 28.22 -2.84
CA GLN A 58 -14.61 27.27 -2.95
C GLN A 58 -13.64 27.32 -1.76
N LYS A 59 -13.79 28.31 -0.86
CA LYS A 59 -12.94 28.51 0.34
C LYS A 59 -11.47 28.79 0.03
N GLU A 60 -11.19 29.40 -1.12
CA GLU A 60 -9.86 29.83 -1.55
C GLU A 60 -9.52 31.21 -0.95
N GLU A 61 -9.31 31.28 0.37
CA GLU A 61 -9.15 32.55 1.11
C GLU A 61 -7.92 33.38 0.67
N LYS A 62 -6.89 32.74 0.11
CA LYS A 62 -5.62 33.38 -0.26
C LYS A 62 -5.58 33.90 -1.69
N ILE A 63 -6.64 33.72 -2.47
CA ILE A 63 -6.61 34.06 -3.89
C ILE A 63 -6.52 35.57 -4.13
N THR A 64 -5.58 35.94 -4.99
CA THR A 64 -5.30 37.32 -5.36
C THR A 64 -6.17 37.77 -6.54
N GLU A 65 -6.28 39.08 -6.73
CA GLU A 65 -7.01 39.64 -7.86
C GLU A 65 -6.28 39.33 -9.18
N GLU A 66 -4.96 39.30 -9.16
CA GLU A 66 -4.09 38.92 -10.29
C GLU A 66 -4.32 37.47 -10.73
N GLU A 67 -4.35 36.52 -9.77
CA GLU A 67 -4.66 35.11 -10.05
C GLU A 67 -6.06 34.95 -10.64
N THR A 68 -7.02 35.71 -10.10
CA THR A 68 -8.40 35.68 -10.60
C THR A 68 -8.48 36.23 -12.03
N GLN A 69 -7.74 37.30 -12.32
CA GLN A 69 -7.65 37.86 -13.67
C GLN A 69 -6.97 36.88 -14.63
N ALA A 70 -5.93 36.16 -14.19
CA ALA A 70 -5.26 35.13 -14.98
C ALA A 70 -6.22 33.97 -15.34
N ILE A 71 -7.10 33.55 -14.43
CA ILE A 71 -8.16 32.56 -14.73
C ILE A 71 -9.08 33.07 -15.84
N ILE A 72 -9.54 34.32 -15.73
CA ILE A 72 -10.40 34.94 -16.75
C ILE A 72 -9.68 35.01 -18.10
N ASP A 73 -8.41 35.39 -18.08
CA ASP A 73 -7.57 35.55 -19.27
C ASP A 73 -7.33 34.21 -19.99
N GLY A 74 -7.12 33.13 -19.23
CA GLY A 74 -6.99 31.78 -19.77
C GLY A 74 -8.24 31.30 -20.53
N HIS A 75 -9.41 31.85 -20.22
CA HIS A 75 -10.68 31.54 -20.89
C HIS A 75 -10.96 32.44 -22.10
N LYS A 76 -10.10 33.42 -22.42
CA LYS A 76 -10.27 34.36 -23.55
C LYS A 76 -10.04 33.75 -24.93
N HIS A 77 -9.55 32.51 -25.03
CA HIS A 77 -9.14 31.88 -26.29
C HIS A 77 -10.28 31.61 -27.31
N LEU A 78 -11.50 32.09 -27.05
CA LEU A 78 -12.68 31.86 -27.89
C LEU A 78 -13.40 33.13 -28.38
N SER A 79 -12.91 34.35 -28.09
CA SER A 79 -13.55 35.56 -28.62
C SER A 79 -12.56 36.68 -28.95
N ILE A 80 -12.67 37.20 -30.18
CA ILE A 80 -11.93 38.34 -30.77
C ILE A 80 -12.17 39.66 -30.00
N PHE A 81 -13.05 39.66 -28.99
CA PHE A 81 -13.36 40.81 -28.15
C PHE A 81 -12.74 40.66 -26.76
N HIS A 82 -12.05 41.70 -26.30
CA HIS A 82 -11.48 41.84 -24.97
C HIS A 82 -12.59 41.91 -23.89
N ARG A 83 -13.29 40.80 -23.64
CA ARG A 83 -14.29 40.72 -22.58
C ARG A 83 -13.58 40.73 -21.22
N LYS A 84 -14.02 41.62 -20.32
CA LYS A 84 -13.48 41.82 -18.97
C LYS A 84 -14.03 40.83 -17.92
N GLY A 85 -14.53 39.66 -18.35
CA GLY A 85 -15.19 38.72 -17.44
C GLY A 85 -15.69 37.44 -18.12
N LEU A 86 -16.18 36.51 -17.30
CA LEU A 86 -16.76 35.23 -17.72
C LEU A 86 -18.26 35.39 -17.99
N ASN A 87 -18.75 34.76 -19.06
CA ASN A 87 -20.18 34.48 -19.22
C ASN A 87 -20.52 33.09 -18.65
N LEU A 88 -21.81 32.73 -18.56
CA LEU A 88 -22.25 31.44 -18.01
C LEU A 88 -21.55 30.23 -18.65
N GLU A 89 -21.37 30.25 -19.97
CA GLU A 89 -20.69 29.15 -20.69
C GLU A 89 -19.21 29.04 -20.27
N SER A 90 -18.52 30.17 -20.16
CA SER A 90 -17.10 30.21 -19.77
C SER A 90 -16.91 29.85 -18.30
N PHE A 91 -17.80 30.31 -17.42
CA PHE A 91 -17.82 29.89 -16.02
C PHE A 91 -18.09 28.39 -15.87
N PHE A 92 -19.06 27.85 -16.62
CA PHE A 92 -19.34 26.43 -16.57
C PHE A 92 -18.15 25.60 -17.05
N LYS A 93 -17.43 26.04 -18.09
CA LYS A 93 -16.17 25.42 -18.53
C LYS A 93 -15.07 25.53 -17.46
N PHE A 94 -14.95 26.68 -16.82
CA PHE A 94 -13.99 26.90 -15.73
C PHE A 94 -14.17 25.87 -14.60
N LEU A 95 -15.41 25.54 -14.22
CA LEU A 95 -15.67 24.55 -13.16
C LEU A 95 -15.09 23.15 -13.45
N PHE A 96 -14.85 22.81 -14.73
CA PHE A 96 -14.21 21.56 -15.15
C PHE A 96 -12.77 21.76 -15.64
N GLY A 97 -12.26 22.99 -15.61
CA GLY A 97 -10.93 23.31 -16.10
C GLY A 97 -9.84 22.86 -15.14
N ASP A 98 -8.62 22.71 -15.67
CA ASP A 98 -7.44 22.32 -14.89
C ASP A 98 -7.08 23.34 -13.80
N THR A 99 -7.63 24.55 -13.88
CA THR A 99 -7.50 25.62 -12.87
C THR A 99 -8.49 25.49 -11.71
N ASN A 100 -9.42 24.53 -11.74
CA ASN A 100 -10.39 24.26 -10.67
C ASN A 100 -10.46 22.75 -10.34
N PRO A 101 -9.32 22.08 -10.06
CA PRO A 101 -9.34 20.65 -9.78
C PRO A 101 -9.98 20.39 -8.40
N PRO A 102 -10.67 19.25 -8.22
CA PRO A 102 -11.27 18.89 -6.92
C PRO A 102 -10.24 18.61 -5.82
N LEU A 103 -8.98 18.38 -6.21
CA LEU A 103 -7.83 18.25 -5.32
C LEU A 103 -6.78 19.25 -5.81
N LEU A 104 -6.21 20.02 -4.90
CA LEU A 104 -5.08 20.90 -5.22
C LEU A 104 -3.97 20.08 -5.89
N PRO A 105 -3.33 20.60 -6.95
CA PRO A 105 -2.18 19.95 -7.55
C PRO A 105 -1.16 19.62 -6.48
N SER A 106 -0.58 18.42 -6.57
CA SER A 106 0.44 17.96 -5.64
C SER A 106 1.58 18.99 -5.58
N THR A 107 1.77 19.65 -4.44
CA THR A 107 2.89 20.58 -4.18
C THR A 107 4.20 19.83 -3.92
N GLY A 108 4.27 18.56 -4.31
CA GLY A 108 5.31 17.64 -3.90
C GLY A 108 5.13 17.16 -2.46
N VAL A 109 6.24 16.75 -1.87
CA VAL A 109 6.31 16.22 -0.51
C VAL A 109 6.24 17.39 0.47
N HIS A 110 5.32 17.34 1.42
CA HIS A 110 5.02 18.47 2.31
C HIS A 110 4.85 18.07 3.79
N GLN A 111 4.75 16.76 4.08
CA GLN A 111 4.76 16.28 5.44
C GLN A 111 6.20 16.26 5.98
N ASP A 112 6.35 16.33 7.29
CA ASP A 112 7.66 16.14 7.93
C ASP A 112 8.15 14.72 7.65
N MET A 113 9.31 14.60 7.01
CA MET A 113 9.95 13.34 6.61
C MET A 113 11.15 12.98 7.50
N SER A 114 11.38 13.75 8.57
CA SER A 114 12.51 13.58 9.49
C SER A 114 12.22 12.66 10.69
N LEU A 115 10.98 12.19 10.84
CA LEU A 115 10.58 11.28 11.91
C LEU A 115 10.97 9.82 11.59
N PRO A 116 10.99 8.91 12.58
CA PRO A 116 11.30 7.48 12.37
C PRO A 116 10.37 6.81 11.36
N LEU A 117 10.85 5.79 10.63
CA LEU A 117 10.01 5.00 9.70
C LEU A 117 8.72 4.45 10.34
N SER A 118 8.72 4.13 11.64
CA SER A 118 7.53 3.68 12.38
C SER A 118 6.39 4.72 12.39
N HIS A 119 6.67 5.99 12.09
CA HIS A 119 5.70 7.09 12.08
C HIS A 119 4.98 7.30 10.75
N TYR A 120 5.24 6.45 9.74
CA TYR A 120 4.65 6.58 8.41
C TYR A 120 3.88 5.31 8.03
N TYR A 121 2.75 5.48 7.36
CA TYR A 121 2.22 4.45 6.48
C TYR A 121 3.12 4.36 5.25
N ILE A 122 3.42 3.13 4.83
CA ILE A 122 4.36 2.84 3.76
C ILE A 122 3.63 2.06 2.67
N PHE A 123 3.79 2.48 1.42
CA PHE A 123 3.13 1.82 0.29
C PHE A 123 3.76 0.43 0.07
N THR A 124 3.05 -0.63 0.42
CA THR A 124 3.57 -2.01 0.48
C THR A 124 2.91 -2.94 -0.52
N GLY A 125 3.72 -3.62 -1.34
CA GLY A 125 3.30 -4.75 -2.16
C GLY A 125 3.41 -6.08 -1.41
N HIS A 126 2.51 -7.02 -1.72
CA HIS A 126 2.54 -8.41 -1.28
C HIS A 126 2.88 -9.32 -2.46
N ASN A 127 3.74 -10.32 -2.26
CA ASN A 127 4.19 -11.27 -3.29
C ASN A 127 4.46 -10.57 -4.63
N SER A 128 5.37 -9.59 -4.58
CA SER A 128 5.49 -8.54 -5.62
C SER A 128 5.97 -9.07 -6.97
N TYR A 129 6.40 -10.33 -7.01
CA TYR A 129 6.87 -11.06 -8.17
C TYR A 129 5.73 -11.78 -8.94
N LEU A 130 4.56 -11.98 -8.34
CA LEU A 130 3.45 -12.70 -8.98
C LEU A 130 2.78 -11.88 -10.09
N THR A 131 2.59 -12.50 -11.25
CA THR A 131 1.89 -11.87 -12.39
C THR A 131 0.37 -12.01 -12.32
N GLY A 132 -0.16 -12.92 -11.49
CA GLY A 132 -1.58 -13.18 -11.36
C GLY A 132 -1.97 -13.81 -10.03
N ASN A 133 -2.58 -15.00 -10.10
CA ASN A 133 -3.10 -15.75 -8.95
C ASN A 133 -1.98 -16.40 -8.10
N GLN A 134 -2.29 -16.76 -6.86
CA GLN A 134 -1.31 -17.29 -5.90
C GLN A 134 -0.88 -18.74 -6.16
N LEU A 135 -1.55 -19.50 -7.02
CA LEU A 135 -1.31 -20.95 -7.14
C LEU A 135 -0.57 -21.36 -8.42
N SER A 136 -0.79 -20.67 -9.52
CA SER A 136 -0.35 -21.14 -10.84
C SER A 136 0.06 -20.05 -11.82
N SER A 137 0.15 -18.80 -11.36
CA SER A 137 0.64 -17.72 -12.23
C SER A 137 2.16 -17.69 -12.31
N ASP A 138 2.68 -17.07 -13.36
CA ASP A 138 4.13 -16.93 -13.52
C ASP A 138 4.70 -15.91 -12.52
N CYS A 139 5.95 -16.11 -12.12
CA CYS A 139 6.74 -15.10 -11.40
C CYS A 139 7.58 -14.28 -12.39
N SER A 140 7.70 -12.98 -12.14
CA SER A 140 8.47 -12.06 -12.99
C SER A 140 8.87 -10.82 -12.22
N ASP A 141 9.89 -10.12 -12.72
CA ASP A 141 10.27 -8.78 -12.32
C ASP A 141 9.31 -7.68 -12.85
N ALA A 142 8.50 -7.97 -13.87
CA ALA A 142 7.61 -6.96 -14.46
C ALA A 142 6.56 -6.36 -13.48
N PRO A 143 5.92 -7.13 -12.58
CA PRO A 143 5.04 -6.57 -11.56
C PRO A 143 5.81 -5.72 -10.52
N ILE A 144 7.05 -6.08 -10.20
CA ILE A 144 7.95 -5.29 -9.33
C ILE A 144 8.22 -3.91 -9.96
N ILE A 145 8.60 -3.89 -11.24
CA ILE A 145 8.85 -2.64 -11.98
C ILE A 145 7.60 -1.75 -11.95
N LYS A 146 6.43 -2.31 -12.26
CA LYS A 146 5.15 -1.59 -12.24
C LYS A 146 4.81 -1.07 -10.84
N ALA A 147 5.10 -1.82 -9.79
CA ALA A 147 4.89 -1.40 -8.41
C ALA A 147 5.77 -0.19 -8.05
N LEU A 148 7.07 -0.26 -8.36
CA LEU A 148 8.02 0.83 -8.09
C LEU A 148 7.68 2.11 -8.85
N GLN A 149 7.31 2.00 -10.14
CA GLN A 149 6.85 3.13 -10.96
C GLN A 149 5.56 3.78 -10.44
N ARG A 150 4.73 3.03 -9.70
CA ARG A 150 3.53 3.54 -9.02
C ARG A 150 3.81 4.14 -7.64
N GLY A 151 5.08 4.12 -7.19
CA GLY A 151 5.48 4.66 -5.88
C GLY A 151 5.46 3.64 -4.73
N VAL A 152 5.26 2.34 -4.98
CA VAL A 152 5.40 1.30 -3.94
C VAL A 152 6.80 1.33 -3.36
N ARG A 153 6.94 1.31 -2.03
CA ARG A 153 8.20 1.44 -1.28
C ARG A 153 8.61 0.17 -0.55
N VAL A 154 7.75 -0.85 -0.51
CA VAL A 154 8.10 -2.16 0.06
C VAL A 154 7.80 -3.24 -0.97
N ILE A 155 8.83 -3.99 -1.35
CA ILE A 155 8.77 -5.09 -2.32
C ILE A 155 9.04 -6.40 -1.59
N GLU A 156 8.18 -7.38 -1.79
CA GLU A 156 8.32 -8.72 -1.21
C GLU A 156 8.85 -9.71 -2.23
N LEU A 157 9.85 -10.50 -1.81
CA LEU A 157 10.47 -11.58 -2.56
C LEU A 157 10.56 -12.82 -1.68
N ASP A 158 9.96 -13.93 -2.13
CA ASP A 158 10.03 -15.21 -1.43
C ASP A 158 11.14 -16.01 -2.09
N ILE A 159 12.23 -16.21 -1.36
CA ILE A 159 13.48 -16.75 -1.91
C ILE A 159 13.63 -18.22 -1.54
N TRP A 160 13.86 -19.04 -2.56
CA TRP A 160 13.98 -20.50 -2.45
C TRP A 160 15.21 -20.99 -3.21
N PRO A 161 15.80 -22.13 -2.83
CA PRO A 161 16.79 -22.80 -3.65
C PRO A 161 16.20 -23.13 -5.03
N ASN A 162 16.98 -22.92 -6.09
CA ASN A 162 16.62 -23.42 -7.42
C ASN A 162 16.64 -24.97 -7.46
N ASP A 163 16.18 -25.56 -8.57
CA ASP A 163 16.12 -27.03 -8.73
C ASP A 163 17.48 -27.72 -8.54
N SER A 164 18.57 -27.06 -8.90
CA SER A 164 19.94 -27.58 -8.75
C SER A 164 20.56 -27.33 -7.37
N LYS A 165 19.85 -26.63 -6.48
CA LYS A 165 20.27 -26.21 -5.13
C LYS A 165 21.59 -25.42 -5.07
N ASP A 166 21.96 -24.79 -6.18
CA ASP A 166 23.20 -24.03 -6.33
C ASP A 166 22.95 -22.53 -6.56
N ASP A 167 21.71 -22.11 -6.78
CA ASP A 167 21.28 -20.73 -6.97
C ASP A 167 19.91 -20.45 -6.32
N VAL A 168 19.44 -19.21 -6.43
CA VAL A 168 18.24 -18.72 -5.75
C VAL A 168 17.21 -18.20 -6.74
N ASP A 169 16.01 -18.76 -6.62
CA ASP A 169 14.82 -18.34 -7.35
C ASP A 169 13.83 -17.62 -6.44
N VAL A 170 12.96 -16.82 -7.05
CA VAL A 170 11.81 -16.19 -6.42
C VAL A 170 10.54 -16.86 -6.94
N LEU A 171 9.77 -17.45 -6.03
CA LEU A 171 8.50 -18.10 -6.32
C LEU A 171 7.63 -18.24 -5.07
N HIS A 172 6.34 -18.53 -5.28
CA HIS A 172 5.46 -18.90 -4.18
C HIS A 172 5.60 -20.40 -3.91
N GLY A 173 6.23 -20.74 -2.79
CA GLY A 173 6.58 -22.12 -2.42
C GLY A 173 5.38 -23.05 -2.36
N MET A 174 5.61 -24.34 -2.61
CA MET A 174 4.57 -25.39 -2.58
C MET A 174 3.38 -25.14 -3.52
N THR A 175 3.59 -24.37 -4.60
CA THR A 175 2.58 -24.10 -5.63
C THR A 175 3.09 -24.42 -7.04
N LEU A 176 2.25 -24.19 -8.06
CA LEU A 176 2.57 -24.38 -9.47
C LEU A 176 3.06 -23.08 -10.15
N THR A 177 3.43 -22.06 -9.38
CA THR A 177 3.98 -20.83 -9.95
C THR A 177 5.36 -21.07 -10.56
N THR A 178 5.62 -20.54 -11.75
CA THR A 178 6.95 -20.68 -12.38
C THR A 178 7.95 -19.69 -11.77
N PRO A 179 9.18 -20.11 -11.42
CA PRO A 179 10.14 -19.26 -10.74
C PRO A 179 10.72 -18.14 -11.62
N VAL A 180 11.32 -17.14 -10.97
CA VAL A 180 12.18 -16.13 -11.59
C VAL A 180 13.48 -15.96 -10.79
N ALA A 181 14.62 -15.95 -11.48
CA ALA A 181 15.92 -15.79 -10.82
C ALA A 181 15.99 -14.53 -9.94
N LEU A 182 16.48 -14.67 -8.70
CA LEU A 182 16.58 -13.56 -7.74
C LEU A 182 17.35 -12.36 -8.30
N ILE A 183 18.48 -12.61 -8.97
CA ILE A 183 19.33 -11.55 -9.52
C ILE A 183 18.57 -10.66 -10.52
N LYS A 184 17.63 -11.22 -11.28
CA LYS A 184 16.79 -10.45 -12.20
C LYS A 184 15.89 -9.47 -11.45
N CYS A 185 15.26 -9.94 -10.37
CA CYS A 185 14.45 -9.10 -9.49
C CYS A 185 15.28 -7.98 -8.84
N LEU A 186 16.48 -8.29 -8.32
CA LEU A 186 17.36 -7.31 -7.68
C LEU A 186 17.82 -6.22 -8.67
N MET A 187 18.19 -6.60 -9.90
CA MET A 187 18.58 -5.65 -10.95
C MET A 187 17.43 -4.72 -11.34
N SER A 188 16.22 -5.26 -11.50
CA SER A 188 15.02 -4.45 -11.76
C SER A 188 14.69 -3.54 -10.58
N ILE A 189 14.88 -3.97 -9.32
CA ILE A 189 14.73 -3.08 -8.17
C ILE A 189 15.77 -1.95 -8.22
N LYS A 190 17.05 -2.25 -8.49
CA LYS A 190 18.12 -1.24 -8.58
C LYS A 190 17.78 -0.13 -9.58
N GLU A 191 17.31 -0.52 -10.76
CA GLU A 191 16.99 0.40 -11.85
C GLU A 191 15.78 1.29 -11.53
N TYR A 192 14.72 0.71 -10.94
CA TYR A 192 13.43 1.39 -10.80
C TYR A 192 13.14 1.92 -9.38
N ALA A 193 13.96 1.59 -8.39
CA ALA A 193 13.72 1.89 -6.97
C ALA A 193 13.35 3.36 -6.75
N PHE A 194 14.03 4.29 -7.43
CA PHE A 194 13.92 5.72 -7.16
C PHE A 194 13.35 6.56 -8.30
N VAL A 195 12.68 5.92 -9.27
CA VAL A 195 12.06 6.61 -10.43
C VAL A 195 10.85 7.43 -10.01
N ALA A 196 9.99 6.89 -9.14
CA ALA A 196 8.77 7.57 -8.69
C ALA A 196 8.96 8.39 -7.40
N SER A 197 9.98 8.07 -6.60
CA SER A 197 10.21 8.67 -5.28
C SER A 197 11.68 8.56 -4.89
N GLU A 198 12.19 9.55 -4.16
CA GLU A 198 13.57 9.53 -3.65
C GLU A 198 13.71 8.79 -2.31
N TYR A 199 12.60 8.52 -1.64
CA TYR A 199 12.56 7.87 -0.33
C TYR A 199 12.90 6.38 -0.43
N PRO A 200 13.37 5.76 0.67
CA PRO A 200 13.92 4.41 0.66
C PRO A 200 12.96 3.35 0.11
N VAL A 201 13.55 2.29 -0.44
CA VAL A 201 12.84 1.05 -0.76
C VAL A 201 13.25 -0.03 0.22
N VAL A 202 12.27 -0.69 0.83
CA VAL A 202 12.48 -1.88 1.66
C VAL A 202 12.23 -3.13 0.81
N ILE A 203 13.19 -4.05 0.80
CA ILE A 203 13.01 -5.40 0.25
C ILE A 203 12.75 -6.33 1.43
N THR A 204 11.57 -6.93 1.45
CA THR A 204 11.22 -7.94 2.45
C THR A 204 11.49 -9.32 1.86
N LEU A 205 12.42 -10.05 2.46
CA LEU A 205 12.74 -11.41 2.03
C LEU A 205 11.97 -12.41 2.90
N GLU A 206 11.23 -13.31 2.27
CA GLU A 206 10.75 -14.53 2.91
C GLU A 206 11.76 -15.65 2.60
N ASP A 207 12.58 -15.94 3.59
CA ASP A 207 13.81 -16.72 3.42
C ASP A 207 13.62 -18.21 3.74
N HIS A 208 13.78 -19.04 2.71
CA HIS A 208 13.72 -20.51 2.76
C HIS A 208 15.06 -21.16 2.38
N LEU A 209 16.17 -20.44 2.56
CA LEU A 209 17.49 -20.84 2.08
C LEU A 209 18.33 -21.56 3.14
N THR A 210 19.29 -22.35 2.66
CA THR A 210 20.40 -22.87 3.49
C THR A 210 21.42 -21.76 3.78
N PRO A 211 22.27 -21.89 4.81
CA PRO A 211 23.29 -20.89 5.13
C PRO A 211 24.24 -20.54 3.97
N ASP A 212 24.60 -21.50 3.13
CA ASP A 212 25.47 -21.27 1.97
C ASP A 212 24.76 -20.42 0.90
N LEU A 213 23.47 -20.67 0.67
CA LEU A 213 22.66 -19.87 -0.24
C LEU A 213 22.36 -18.48 0.35
N GLN A 214 22.18 -18.34 1.67
CA GLN A 214 22.08 -17.03 2.35
C GLN A 214 23.35 -16.19 2.12
N ALA A 215 24.52 -16.81 2.20
CA ALA A 215 25.79 -16.14 1.91
C ALA A 215 25.88 -15.72 0.43
N LYS A 216 25.41 -16.57 -0.49
CA LYS A 216 25.30 -16.21 -1.91
C LYS A 216 24.34 -15.02 -2.12
N VAL A 217 23.18 -15.00 -1.45
CA VAL A 217 22.26 -13.85 -1.48
C VAL A 217 22.92 -12.59 -0.91
N ALA A 218 23.67 -12.71 0.18
CA ALA A 218 24.38 -11.57 0.76
C ALA A 218 25.37 -10.95 -0.25
N GLN A 219 26.11 -11.79 -0.98
CA GLN A 219 26.98 -11.35 -2.06
C GLN A 219 26.19 -10.71 -3.20
N MET A 220 25.11 -11.34 -3.68
CA MET A 220 24.28 -10.80 -4.75
C MET A 220 23.71 -9.42 -4.41
N VAL A 221 23.15 -9.26 -3.20
CA VAL A 221 22.55 -8.01 -2.72
C VAL A 221 23.63 -6.93 -2.60
N THR A 222 24.79 -7.26 -2.01
CA THR A 222 25.91 -6.32 -1.85
C THR A 222 26.47 -5.88 -3.20
N GLN A 223 26.70 -6.80 -4.13
CA GLN A 223 27.20 -6.48 -5.48
C GLN A 223 26.19 -5.69 -6.31
N THR A 224 24.89 -6.03 -6.19
CA THR A 224 23.86 -5.35 -6.96
C THR A 224 23.68 -3.93 -6.48
N PHE A 225 23.53 -3.70 -5.18
CA PHE A 225 23.17 -2.40 -4.64
C PHE A 225 24.37 -1.53 -4.26
N GLY A 226 25.54 -2.11 -3.94
CA GLY A 226 26.74 -1.33 -3.58
C GLY A 226 26.42 -0.21 -2.59
N ASP A 227 26.81 1.03 -2.93
CA ASP A 227 26.65 2.20 -2.07
C ASP A 227 25.19 2.62 -1.79
N ILE A 228 24.21 2.15 -2.56
CA ILE A 228 22.79 2.43 -2.26
C ILE A 228 22.21 1.45 -1.24
N LEU A 229 22.90 0.36 -0.89
CA LEU A 229 22.49 -0.52 0.19
C LEU A 229 22.70 0.14 1.54
N PHE A 230 21.68 0.13 2.40
CA PHE A 230 21.80 0.54 3.78
C PHE A 230 22.03 -0.69 4.67
N CYS A 231 23.21 -0.73 5.30
CA CYS A 231 23.55 -1.67 6.35
C CYS A 231 23.60 -0.92 7.70
N PRO A 232 22.93 -1.41 8.75
CA PRO A 232 22.96 -0.76 10.05
C PRO A 232 24.36 -0.84 10.68
N THR A 233 24.76 0.19 11.42
CA THR A 233 26.06 0.23 12.14
C THR A 233 26.08 -0.63 13.41
N SER A 234 24.90 -1.04 13.89
CA SER A 234 24.70 -1.85 15.10
C SER A 234 23.65 -2.91 14.79
N GLU A 235 23.81 -4.10 15.36
CA GLU A 235 22.84 -5.20 15.23
C GLU A 235 21.49 -4.87 15.88
N THR A 236 21.47 -3.95 16.84
CA THR A 236 20.25 -3.46 17.48
C THR A 236 20.08 -1.97 17.26
N LEU A 237 18.88 -1.60 16.82
CA LEU A 237 18.45 -0.20 16.66
C LEU A 237 17.45 0.12 17.76
N LYS A 238 17.66 1.23 18.47
CA LYS A 238 16.71 1.76 19.45
C LYS A 238 15.48 2.39 18.80
N GLU A 239 15.69 2.95 17.61
CA GLU A 239 14.68 3.63 16.81
C GLU A 239 15.02 3.43 15.32
N PHE A 240 14.01 3.40 14.45
CA PHE A 240 14.24 3.36 13.02
C PHE A 240 14.76 4.71 12.50
N PRO A 241 15.70 4.74 11.55
CA PRO A 241 16.06 5.99 10.87
C PRO A 241 14.86 6.58 10.13
N SER A 242 14.95 7.85 9.75
CA SER A 242 13.87 8.55 9.06
C SER A 242 13.85 8.27 7.56
N PRO A 243 12.70 8.42 6.88
CA PRO A 243 12.66 8.39 5.42
C PRO A 243 13.67 9.37 4.79
N ASP A 244 13.83 10.57 5.36
CA ASP A 244 14.73 11.60 4.83
C ASP A 244 16.21 11.21 4.95
N SER A 245 16.65 10.63 6.08
CA SER A 245 18.03 10.18 6.24
C SER A 245 18.37 8.94 5.39
N LEU A 246 17.34 8.21 4.96
CA LEU A 246 17.44 7.01 4.13
C LEU A 246 17.11 7.26 2.65
N LYS A 247 17.06 8.52 2.21
CA LYS A 247 16.87 8.84 0.79
C LYS A 247 17.88 8.09 -0.10
N LYS A 248 17.36 7.55 -1.21
CA LYS A 248 18.10 6.75 -2.19
C LYS A 248 18.78 5.51 -1.60
N ARG A 249 18.24 4.96 -0.50
CA ARG A 249 18.72 3.71 0.09
C ARG A 249 17.79 2.52 -0.15
N ILE A 250 18.40 1.34 -0.30
CA ILE A 250 17.75 0.03 -0.29
C ILE A 250 17.97 -0.59 1.08
N ILE A 251 16.90 -1.15 1.66
CA ILE A 251 16.88 -1.66 3.03
C ILE A 251 16.41 -3.11 2.99
N ILE A 252 17.15 -4.03 3.62
CA ILE A 252 16.73 -5.43 3.72
C ILE A 252 15.95 -5.65 5.03
N SER A 253 14.82 -6.35 4.92
CA SER A 253 14.00 -6.77 6.04
C SER A 253 13.71 -8.27 5.97
N THR A 254 14.25 -9.04 6.91
CA THR A 254 14.03 -10.49 7.01
C THR A 254 14.23 -10.97 8.45
N LYS A 255 13.97 -12.25 8.71
CA LYS A 255 14.30 -12.90 9.98
C LYS A 255 15.84 -13.05 10.03
N PRO A 256 16.50 -12.67 11.14
CA PRO A 256 17.92 -13.00 11.32
C PRO A 256 18.16 -14.52 11.22
N PRO A 257 19.32 -14.97 10.70
CA PRO A 257 19.71 -16.37 10.76
C PRO A 257 19.61 -16.91 12.18
N LYS A 258 19.23 -18.18 12.33
CA LYS A 258 19.26 -18.85 13.64
C LYS A 258 20.71 -18.91 14.10
N GLU A 259 21.02 -18.30 15.26
CA GLU A 259 22.28 -18.53 15.94
C GLU A 259 22.30 -19.99 16.41
N TYR A 260 23.03 -20.86 15.71
CA TYR A 260 23.45 -22.14 16.27
C TYR A 260 24.50 -21.81 17.34
N LEU A 261 24.02 -21.50 18.54
CA LEU A 261 24.86 -21.57 19.72
C LEU A 261 25.15 -23.06 19.94
N GLU A 262 26.43 -23.42 19.93
CA GLU A 262 26.98 -24.67 20.48
C GLU A 262 26.64 -24.76 21.98
N ALA A 263 25.36 -24.95 22.31
CA ALA A 263 24.94 -25.47 23.60
C ALA A 263 25.09 -26.99 23.53
N LYS A 264 26.36 -27.42 23.58
CA LYS A 264 26.88 -28.75 23.92
C LYS A 264 25.82 -29.79 24.34
N GLU A 265 25.79 -30.90 23.62
CA GLU A 265 26.35 -32.20 24.07
C GLU A 265 26.21 -32.59 25.56
N GLU A 266 25.13 -32.23 26.24
CA GLU A 266 24.80 -32.79 27.57
C GLU A 266 23.34 -33.30 27.69
N LYS A 267 22.57 -33.36 26.59
CA LYS A 267 21.19 -33.88 26.61
C LYS A 267 20.92 -35.13 25.77
N GLU A 268 21.95 -35.89 25.41
CA GLU A 268 21.78 -37.22 24.77
C GLU A 268 22.01 -38.41 25.71
N LYS A 269 21.88 -38.21 27.03
CA LYS A 269 21.78 -39.32 27.98
C LYS A 269 20.71 -39.06 29.04
N GLU A 270 19.45 -38.95 28.63
CA GLU A 270 18.27 -39.34 29.42
C GLU A 270 17.00 -38.98 28.64
N GLU A 271 16.49 -39.90 27.82
CA GLU A 271 15.04 -40.14 27.63
C GLU A 271 14.81 -41.31 26.66
N SER A 272 15.37 -42.47 26.97
CA SER A 272 14.77 -43.73 26.56
C SER A 272 13.56 -43.98 27.46
N GLN A 273 12.35 -43.59 27.03
CA GLN A 273 11.06 -44.27 27.26
C GLN A 273 9.83 -43.35 27.05
N LYS A 274 9.16 -43.47 25.89
CA LYS A 274 7.76 -43.96 25.74
C LYS A 274 7.06 -43.42 24.47
N GLY A 275 6.61 -44.38 23.65
CA GLY A 275 5.26 -44.35 23.06
C GLY A 275 5.06 -43.65 21.71
N LYS A 276 5.18 -44.41 20.61
CA LYS A 276 4.43 -44.15 19.37
C LYS A 276 2.92 -44.26 19.63
N PRO A 277 2.08 -43.53 18.87
CA PRO A 277 1.31 -44.25 17.85
C PRO A 277 1.34 -43.60 16.46
N LEU A 278 1.15 -44.47 15.48
CA LEU A 278 0.88 -44.26 14.06
C LEU A 278 -0.38 -43.38 13.89
N GLY A 279 -0.57 -42.51 12.91
CA GLY A 279 -0.23 -42.55 11.49
C GLY A 279 -1.56 -42.37 10.75
N ASP A 280 -1.67 -41.42 9.82
CA ASP A 280 -2.68 -41.45 8.75
C ASP A 280 -2.31 -40.45 7.65
N GLU A 281 -2.37 -40.96 6.41
CA GLU A 281 -2.25 -40.21 5.18
C GLU A 281 -3.52 -39.41 4.91
N GLU A 282 -3.41 -38.27 4.24
CA GLU A 282 -4.54 -37.79 3.44
C GLU A 282 -4.09 -37.03 2.19
N ALA A 283 -4.21 -37.74 1.08
CA ALA A 283 -4.16 -37.23 -0.28
C ALA A 283 -5.43 -36.40 -0.57
N TRP A 284 -5.22 -35.24 -1.19
CA TRP A 284 -6.29 -34.35 -1.64
C TRP A 284 -7.07 -34.94 -2.83
N GLY A 285 -8.38 -35.08 -2.66
CA GLY A 285 -9.36 -34.96 -3.74
C GLY A 285 -10.37 -36.12 -3.86
N LYS A 286 -11.63 -35.87 -3.47
CA LYS A 286 -12.81 -36.31 -4.23
C LYS A 286 -14.02 -35.39 -4.03
N GLU A 287 -14.50 -34.93 -5.19
CA GLU A 287 -15.85 -34.59 -5.66
C GLU A 287 -16.99 -34.23 -4.69
N VAL A 288 -17.65 -33.12 -5.05
CA VAL A 288 -18.91 -32.59 -4.49
C VAL A 288 -20.12 -33.37 -5.03
N PRO A 289 -21.14 -33.63 -4.18
CA PRO A 289 -22.52 -33.59 -4.66
C PRO A 289 -23.41 -32.58 -3.90
N SER A 290 -23.89 -31.60 -4.68
CA SER A 290 -25.23 -30.97 -4.69
C SER A 290 -26.09 -30.87 -3.40
N LEU A 291 -26.32 -29.60 -3.00
CA LEU A 291 -27.60 -28.95 -2.63
C LEU A 291 -28.70 -29.77 -1.91
N ARG A 292 -28.93 -29.47 -0.62
CA ARG A 292 -30.25 -29.10 -0.04
C ARG A 292 -30.07 -28.41 1.32
N GLY A 293 -30.95 -27.43 1.58
CA GLY A 293 -30.82 -26.44 2.64
C GLY A 293 -31.21 -26.89 4.06
N GLY A 294 -30.95 -25.98 5.02
CA GLY A 294 -31.38 -26.11 6.41
C GLY A 294 -30.62 -25.16 7.35
N THR A 295 -31.28 -24.05 7.68
CA THR A 295 -31.25 -23.22 8.91
C THR A 295 -30.08 -23.25 9.92
N ILE A 296 -29.69 -22.02 10.27
CA ILE A 296 -29.12 -21.48 11.52
C ILE A 296 -29.25 -22.43 12.73
N ALA A 297 -28.17 -23.12 13.06
CA ALA A 297 -27.68 -23.42 14.41
C ALA A 297 -26.60 -24.49 14.30
N ASP A 298 -25.34 -24.09 14.09
CA ASP A 298 -24.14 -24.87 14.41
C ASP A 298 -22.90 -23.97 14.31
N TYR A 299 -22.85 -22.97 15.21
CA TYR A 299 -21.65 -22.19 15.48
C TYR A 299 -20.97 -22.78 16.72
N LYS A 300 -20.18 -23.84 16.53
CA LYS A 300 -19.10 -24.26 17.43
C LYS A 300 -18.23 -25.28 16.69
N GLN A 301 -16.91 -25.07 16.77
CA GLN A 301 -15.83 -25.79 16.08
C GLN A 301 -15.68 -25.49 14.59
N ASN A 302 -14.99 -24.37 14.31
CA ASN A 302 -13.96 -24.39 13.28
C ASN A 302 -12.83 -23.43 13.68
N SER A 303 -12.03 -23.84 14.68
CA SER A 303 -10.72 -23.25 14.92
C SER A 303 -9.75 -23.85 13.91
N GLY A 304 -9.84 -23.41 12.66
CA GLY A 304 -8.80 -23.64 11.66
C GLY A 304 -7.57 -22.86 12.13
N ILE A 305 -6.64 -23.57 12.76
CA ILE A 305 -5.29 -23.10 12.97
C ILE A 305 -4.65 -23.22 11.59
N ASP A 306 -4.28 -22.09 10.98
CA ASP A 306 -3.35 -22.07 9.85
C ASP A 306 -1.99 -22.54 10.41
N GLU A 307 -1.77 -23.85 10.46
CA GLU A 307 -0.46 -24.49 10.65
C GLU A 307 0.25 -24.57 9.31
N ASP A 308 0.57 -23.41 8.73
CA ASP A 308 1.55 -23.31 7.65
C ASP A 308 2.69 -22.42 8.16
N ASP A 309 3.52 -23.03 9.00
CA ASP A 309 4.90 -22.64 9.25
C ASP A 309 5.50 -23.77 10.10
N LEU A 310 6.56 -24.42 9.58
CA LEU A 310 7.43 -25.44 10.18
C LEU A 310 7.28 -26.87 9.60
N LYS A 311 8.09 -27.15 8.57
CA LYS A 311 8.78 -28.45 8.45
C LYS A 311 10.27 -28.17 8.37
N GLU A 312 11.02 -28.60 9.38
CA GLU A 312 12.48 -28.52 9.43
C GLU A 312 13.02 -29.88 8.96
N GLU A 313 13.83 -29.89 7.90
CA GLU A 313 14.69 -31.04 7.57
C GLU A 313 16.01 -30.90 8.33
N GLU A 314 16.41 -31.96 9.02
CA GLU A 314 17.72 -32.10 9.65
C GLU A 314 18.75 -32.43 8.57
N ASP A 315 19.83 -31.64 8.48
CA ASP A 315 21.04 -32.11 7.82
C ASP A 315 22.29 -31.65 8.59
N SER A 316 23.09 -32.63 8.97
CA SER A 316 24.33 -32.51 9.72
C SER A 316 25.49 -32.35 8.74
N ASP A 317 26.34 -31.33 8.92
CA ASP A 317 27.78 -31.42 8.64
C ASP A 317 28.50 -30.15 9.10
N GLU A 318 29.62 -30.32 9.80
CA GLU A 318 30.23 -29.31 10.66
C GLU A 318 31.53 -28.70 10.06
N ALA A 319 31.91 -27.53 10.60
CA ALA A 319 33.25 -26.93 10.55
C ALA A 319 33.73 -26.21 9.26
N SER A 320 32.96 -25.21 8.79
CA SER A 320 33.51 -23.96 8.20
C SER A 320 32.53 -22.76 8.21
N ARG A 321 31.33 -22.93 8.78
CA ARG A 321 30.12 -22.12 8.51
C ARG A 321 29.95 -20.84 9.36
N GLN A 322 30.87 -20.53 10.29
CA GLN A 322 30.68 -19.39 11.20
C GLN A 322 30.78 -18.02 10.52
N ASN A 323 31.55 -17.87 9.44
CA ASN A 323 31.76 -16.56 8.79
C ASN A 323 30.70 -16.18 7.74
N THR A 324 29.98 -17.16 7.17
CA THR A 324 29.09 -16.95 6.02
C THR A 324 27.69 -16.45 6.41
N SER A 325 27.20 -16.86 7.58
CA SER A 325 25.94 -16.39 8.17
C SER A 325 25.98 -14.91 8.58
N ASP A 326 27.17 -14.43 8.99
CA ASP A 326 27.35 -13.07 9.50
C ASP A 326 27.17 -11.99 8.43
N ASP A 327 27.61 -12.23 7.19
CA ASP A 327 27.46 -11.25 6.13
C ASP A 327 25.99 -11.04 5.76
N TYR A 328 25.20 -12.12 5.69
CA TYR A 328 23.76 -12.01 5.47
C TYR A 328 23.06 -11.28 6.63
N ARG A 329 23.43 -11.61 7.88
CA ARG A 329 22.92 -10.97 9.09
C ARG A 329 23.20 -9.45 9.11
N ARG A 330 24.38 -9.02 8.68
CA ARG A 330 24.79 -7.60 8.60
C ARG A 330 23.97 -6.79 7.59
N LEU A 331 23.34 -7.42 6.59
CA LEU A 331 22.48 -6.72 5.65
C LEU A 331 21.13 -6.33 6.24
N ILE A 332 20.70 -7.00 7.30
CA ILE A 332 19.33 -6.89 7.82
C ILE A 332 19.20 -5.63 8.64
N ALA A 333 18.55 -4.61 8.08
CA ALA A 333 18.28 -3.35 8.77
C ALA A 333 16.95 -3.36 9.55
N ILE A 334 15.98 -4.16 9.11
CA ILE A 334 14.67 -4.30 9.77
C ILE A 334 14.45 -5.77 10.13
N HIS A 335 14.75 -6.12 11.38
CA HIS A 335 14.63 -7.48 11.88
C HIS A 335 13.15 -7.88 11.99
N ALA A 336 12.77 -8.92 11.24
CA ALA A 336 11.48 -9.56 11.40
C ALA A 336 11.54 -10.56 12.56
N GLY A 337 10.57 -10.51 13.46
CA GLY A 337 10.56 -11.40 14.61
C GLY A 337 9.17 -11.58 15.20
N LYS A 338 8.81 -12.83 15.43
CA LYS A 338 7.61 -13.23 16.17
C LYS A 338 8.06 -13.97 17.43
N PRO A 339 8.05 -13.32 18.61
CA PRO A 339 8.40 -13.97 19.87
C PRO A 339 7.58 -15.25 20.09
N LYS A 340 8.18 -16.25 20.75
CA LYS A 340 7.44 -17.44 21.19
C LYS A 340 6.38 -17.01 22.20
N GLY A 341 5.11 -17.33 21.93
CA GLY A 341 3.98 -16.99 22.80
C GLY A 341 2.76 -16.48 22.04
N GLY A 342 1.73 -16.09 22.78
CA GLY A 342 0.52 -15.50 22.22
C GLY A 342 0.71 -14.08 21.70
N ILE A 343 -0.35 -13.49 21.15
CA ILE A 343 -0.34 -12.14 20.57
C ILE A 343 0.13 -11.06 21.57
N VAL A 344 -0.14 -11.23 22.86
CA VAL A 344 0.32 -10.32 23.92
C VAL A 344 1.85 -10.25 23.95
N GLU A 345 2.53 -11.39 23.86
CA GLU A 345 4.00 -11.43 23.80
C GLU A 345 4.51 -10.77 22.52
N CYS A 346 3.84 -11.06 21.40
CA CYS A 346 4.17 -10.49 20.11
C CYS A 346 4.03 -8.96 20.06
N LEU A 347 3.17 -8.36 20.89
CA LEU A 347 2.92 -6.92 20.95
C LEU A 347 3.73 -6.19 22.04
N LYS A 348 4.58 -6.90 22.80
CA LYS A 348 5.47 -6.23 23.77
C LYS A 348 6.45 -5.31 23.05
N VAL A 349 6.61 -4.12 23.64
CA VAL A 349 7.56 -3.09 23.20
C VAL A 349 8.80 -3.16 24.08
N GLU A 350 9.95 -3.31 23.44
CA GLU A 350 11.26 -3.26 24.08
C GLU A 350 11.85 -1.83 23.88
N PRO A 351 12.13 -1.07 24.94
CA PRO A 351 12.49 0.35 24.81
C PRO A 351 13.73 0.62 23.93
N ASP A 352 14.73 -0.26 23.98
CA ASP A 352 16.01 -0.10 23.27
C ASP A 352 16.11 -0.96 22.00
N LYS A 353 15.01 -1.55 21.53
CA LYS A 353 15.03 -2.48 20.40
C LYS A 353 13.76 -2.37 19.56
N VAL A 354 13.93 -1.91 18.33
CA VAL A 354 12.86 -1.95 17.32
C VAL A 354 12.88 -3.26 16.54
N ARG A 355 11.69 -3.70 16.14
CA ARG A 355 11.49 -4.86 15.28
C ARG A 355 10.28 -4.71 14.37
N ARG A 356 10.16 -5.63 13.43
CA ARG A 356 8.97 -5.83 12.61
C ARG A 356 8.21 -7.08 13.04
N LEU A 357 6.92 -6.94 13.30
CA LEU A 357 5.97 -8.05 13.44
C LEU A 357 5.16 -8.19 12.15
N SER A 358 4.91 -9.41 11.69
CA SER A 358 4.00 -9.70 10.57
C SER A 358 2.78 -10.47 11.08
N LEU A 359 1.57 -10.05 10.68
CA LEU A 359 0.30 -10.73 10.97
C LEU A 359 -0.51 -10.87 9.68
N SER A 360 -1.21 -11.99 9.51
CA SER A 360 -2.23 -12.07 8.46
C SER A 360 -3.40 -11.12 8.76
N GLU A 361 -4.17 -10.74 7.76
CA GLU A 361 -5.37 -9.90 7.94
C GLU A 361 -6.30 -10.46 9.03
N SER A 362 -6.50 -11.78 9.07
CA SER A 362 -7.39 -12.46 10.02
C SER A 362 -6.82 -12.40 11.45
N GLN A 363 -5.51 -12.55 11.59
CA GLN A 363 -4.82 -12.42 12.87
C GLN A 363 -4.92 -11.00 13.41
N LEU A 364 -4.75 -9.99 12.54
CA LEU A 364 -4.94 -8.60 12.91
C LEU A 364 -6.40 -8.31 13.30
N GLU A 365 -7.37 -8.75 12.51
CA GLU A 365 -8.80 -8.55 12.78
C GLU A 365 -9.15 -9.06 14.18
N LYS A 366 -8.76 -10.30 14.49
CA LYS A 366 -8.97 -10.90 15.81
C LYS A 366 -8.20 -10.16 16.91
N ALA A 367 -6.97 -9.75 16.67
CA ALA A 367 -6.17 -9.01 17.66
C ALA A 367 -6.75 -7.62 17.94
N ALA A 368 -7.23 -6.91 16.91
CA ALA A 368 -7.84 -5.58 17.02
C ALA A 368 -9.14 -5.60 17.85
N GLU A 369 -9.82 -6.74 17.94
CA GLU A 369 -11.01 -6.87 18.77
C GLU A 369 -10.69 -6.76 20.27
N THR A 370 -9.54 -7.27 20.71
CA THR A 370 -9.21 -7.36 22.15
C THR A 370 -8.04 -6.48 22.55
N TYR A 371 -7.06 -6.27 21.67
CA TYR A 371 -5.76 -5.67 21.96
C TYR A 371 -5.49 -4.39 21.16
N GLY A 372 -6.54 -3.66 20.79
CA GLY A 372 -6.44 -2.49 19.91
C GLY A 372 -5.46 -1.42 20.39
N LYS A 373 -5.46 -1.12 21.70
CA LYS A 373 -4.52 -0.15 22.31
C LYS A 373 -3.09 -0.67 22.31
N GLU A 374 -2.89 -1.96 22.57
CA GLU A 374 -1.58 -2.60 22.57
C GLU A 374 -0.98 -2.61 21.16
N ILE A 375 -1.79 -2.80 20.11
CA ILE A 375 -1.35 -2.67 18.72
C ILE A 375 -0.92 -1.23 18.43
N VAL A 376 -1.71 -0.23 18.84
CA VAL A 376 -1.32 1.19 18.68
C VAL A 376 -0.02 1.49 19.43
N ARG A 377 0.13 1.02 20.68
CA ARG A 377 1.36 1.13 21.46
C ARG A 377 2.56 0.53 20.70
N PHE A 378 2.38 -0.68 20.18
CA PHE A 378 3.42 -1.38 19.43
C PHE A 378 3.86 -0.57 18.20
N THR A 379 2.92 -0.03 17.43
CA THR A 379 3.21 0.69 16.18
C THR A 379 3.76 2.10 16.36
N GLN A 380 3.81 2.65 17.58
CA GLN A 380 4.50 3.92 17.83
C GLN A 380 6.01 3.77 17.58
N GLN A 381 6.60 2.68 18.05
CA GLN A 381 8.04 2.43 17.94
C GLN A 381 8.40 1.34 16.91
N ASN A 382 7.56 0.30 16.80
CA ASN A 382 7.84 -0.86 15.95
C ASN A 382 7.07 -0.80 14.63
N ILE A 383 7.45 -1.66 13.67
CA ILE A 383 6.73 -1.82 12.41
C ILE A 383 5.79 -3.02 12.50
N LEU A 384 4.52 -2.82 12.15
CA LEU A 384 3.57 -3.89 11.92
C LEU A 384 3.33 -4.04 10.42
N ARG A 385 3.66 -5.23 9.91
CA ARG A 385 3.29 -5.70 8.58
C ARG A 385 2.01 -6.52 8.66
N VAL A 386 1.08 -6.24 7.77
CA VAL A 386 -0.18 -6.97 7.62
C VAL A 386 -0.23 -7.50 6.20
N TYR A 387 -0.60 -8.76 6.01
CA TYR A 387 -0.63 -9.39 4.69
C TYR A 387 -1.93 -10.17 4.43
N PRO A 388 -2.32 -10.36 3.15
CA PRO A 388 -3.50 -11.13 2.78
C PRO A 388 -3.39 -12.59 3.28
N LYS A 389 -4.51 -13.18 3.71
CA LYS A 389 -4.56 -14.60 4.09
C LYS A 389 -4.42 -15.53 2.88
N GLY A 390 -3.88 -16.73 3.08
CA GLY A 390 -3.62 -17.72 2.02
C GLY A 390 -4.87 -18.15 1.23
N THR A 391 -6.06 -18.12 1.83
CA THR A 391 -7.32 -18.43 1.13
C THR A 391 -7.69 -17.44 0.02
N ARG A 392 -6.97 -16.31 -0.11
CA ARG A 392 -7.13 -15.34 -1.21
C ARG A 392 -6.37 -15.76 -2.47
N ILE A 393 -6.61 -16.98 -2.93
CA ILE A 393 -5.91 -17.60 -4.07
C ILE A 393 -6.00 -16.79 -5.38
N THR A 394 -7.06 -16.00 -5.56
CA THR A 394 -7.27 -15.12 -6.73
C THR A 394 -6.57 -13.76 -6.62
N SER A 395 -5.69 -13.58 -5.63
CA SER A 395 -4.97 -12.32 -5.37
C SER A 395 -5.91 -11.14 -5.07
N SER A 396 -7.05 -11.43 -4.43
CA SER A 396 -7.93 -10.39 -3.89
C SER A 396 -7.27 -9.66 -2.70
N ASN A 397 -7.80 -8.50 -2.33
CA ASN A 397 -7.26 -7.69 -1.24
C ASN A 397 -8.28 -7.45 -0.12
N TYR A 398 -7.79 -7.23 1.09
CA TYR A 398 -8.57 -7.04 2.32
C TYR A 398 -8.87 -5.56 2.59
N ASN A 399 -9.61 -5.24 3.65
CA ASN A 399 -9.89 -3.86 4.03
C ASN A 399 -8.67 -3.25 4.74
N PRO A 400 -7.99 -2.23 4.17
CA PRO A 400 -6.75 -1.71 4.75
C PRO A 400 -6.98 -0.89 6.03
N LEU A 401 -8.23 -0.44 6.26
CA LEU A 401 -8.56 0.47 7.36
C LEU A 401 -8.29 -0.13 8.73
N ILE A 402 -8.46 -1.44 8.90
CA ILE A 402 -8.20 -2.07 10.21
C ILE A 402 -6.72 -1.91 10.56
N GLY A 403 -5.82 -2.11 9.60
CA GLY A 403 -4.39 -1.87 9.77
C GLY A 403 -4.07 -0.42 10.08
N TRP A 404 -4.50 0.51 9.22
CA TRP A 404 -4.19 1.94 9.40
C TRP A 404 -4.83 2.51 10.68
N MET A 405 -6.04 2.07 11.06
CA MET A 405 -6.67 2.51 12.30
C MET A 405 -5.88 2.15 13.56
N HIS A 406 -5.04 1.13 13.48
CA HIS A 406 -4.17 0.68 14.57
C HIS A 406 -2.71 1.07 14.35
N GLY A 407 -2.43 1.94 13.37
CA GLY A 407 -1.09 2.48 13.10
C GLY A 407 -0.15 1.56 12.32
N ALA A 408 -0.65 0.46 11.75
CA ALA A 408 0.17 -0.48 10.98
C ALA A 408 0.76 0.20 9.73
N GLN A 409 2.08 0.11 9.59
CA GLN A 409 2.85 0.84 8.58
C GLN A 409 2.86 0.11 7.24
N MET A 410 3.05 -1.21 7.26
CA MET A 410 3.20 -2.05 6.06
C MET A 410 1.93 -2.87 5.83
N VAL A 411 0.88 -2.23 5.30
CA VAL A 411 -0.37 -2.90 4.93
C VAL A 411 -0.22 -3.41 3.49
N ALA A 412 0.18 -4.67 3.35
CA ALA A 412 0.66 -5.27 2.09
C ALA A 412 -0.48 -5.72 1.18
N PHE A 413 -0.40 -5.36 -0.10
CA PHE A 413 -1.46 -5.61 -1.08
C PHE A 413 -0.95 -6.34 -2.32
N ASN A 414 -1.76 -7.25 -2.84
CA ASN A 414 -1.57 -7.87 -4.16
C ASN A 414 -1.76 -6.80 -5.24
N MET A 415 -0.65 -6.28 -5.80
CA MET A 415 -0.64 -5.16 -6.75
C MET A 415 -1.12 -5.54 -8.16
N GLN A 416 -1.05 -6.83 -8.48
CA GLN A 416 -1.59 -7.48 -9.68
C GLN A 416 -3.11 -7.73 -9.59
N GLY A 417 -3.69 -7.63 -8.39
CA GLY A 417 -5.12 -7.77 -8.17
C GLY A 417 -5.94 -6.56 -8.66
N TYR A 418 -7.22 -6.57 -8.33
CA TYR A 418 -8.15 -5.49 -8.64
C TYR A 418 -9.18 -5.30 -7.52
N GLY A 419 -9.94 -4.20 -7.60
CA GLY A 419 -11.09 -3.95 -6.75
C GLY A 419 -10.91 -2.80 -5.76
N ARG A 420 -11.98 -2.57 -4.99
CA ARG A 420 -12.17 -1.36 -4.18
C ARG A 420 -11.06 -1.11 -3.18
N SER A 421 -10.57 -2.15 -2.51
CA SER A 421 -9.50 -1.99 -1.51
C SER A 421 -8.20 -1.52 -2.16
N LEU A 422 -7.85 -2.05 -3.34
CA LEU A 422 -6.65 -1.63 -4.06
C LEU A 422 -6.77 -0.16 -4.52
N TRP A 423 -7.95 0.26 -4.98
CA TRP A 423 -8.20 1.67 -5.34
C TRP A 423 -8.10 2.59 -4.13
N LEU A 424 -8.62 2.18 -2.97
CA LEU A 424 -8.51 2.95 -1.72
C LEU A 424 -7.04 3.13 -1.34
N MET A 425 -6.25 2.06 -1.41
CA MET A 425 -4.82 2.11 -1.13
C MET A 425 -4.06 2.99 -2.12
N GLN A 426 -4.32 2.86 -3.43
CA GLN A 426 -3.73 3.74 -4.44
C GLN A 426 -4.11 5.22 -4.23
N GLY A 427 -5.36 5.48 -3.81
CA GLY A 427 -5.83 6.82 -3.46
C GLY A 427 -5.11 7.40 -2.24
N MET A 428 -4.97 6.61 -1.16
CA MET A 428 -4.26 7.00 0.07
C MET A 428 -2.82 7.43 -0.23
N PHE A 429 -2.10 6.66 -1.05
CA PHE A 429 -0.70 6.93 -1.36
C PHE A 429 -0.47 7.94 -2.49
N LYS A 430 -1.53 8.54 -3.06
CA LYS A 430 -1.39 9.80 -3.82
C LYS A 430 -1.14 11.01 -2.93
N ALA A 431 -1.40 10.90 -1.62
CA ALA A 431 -1.08 11.95 -0.66
C ALA A 431 0.44 12.19 -0.57
N ASN A 432 0.82 13.31 0.05
CA ASN A 432 2.22 13.66 0.33
C ASN A 432 3.16 13.58 -0.89
N GLY A 433 2.73 14.12 -2.03
CA GLY A 433 3.56 14.11 -3.23
C GLY A 433 3.51 12.80 -4.02
N GLY A 434 2.73 11.81 -3.60
CA GLY A 434 2.77 10.47 -4.21
C GLY A 434 4.05 9.70 -3.87
N CYS A 435 4.76 10.11 -2.81
CA CYS A 435 6.12 9.63 -2.55
C CYS A 435 6.19 8.22 -1.92
N GLY A 436 5.04 7.62 -1.65
CA GLY A 436 4.91 6.28 -1.06
C GLY A 436 5.00 6.24 0.48
N PHE A 437 5.15 7.40 1.13
CA PHE A 437 5.13 7.56 2.58
C PHE A 437 4.08 8.61 2.99
N VAL A 438 3.23 8.25 3.95
CA VAL A 438 2.23 9.17 4.52
C VAL A 438 2.38 9.15 6.03
N LYS A 439 2.72 10.29 6.63
CA LYS A 439 2.86 10.45 8.09
C LYS A 439 1.54 10.06 8.76
N LYS A 440 1.62 9.24 9.80
CA LYS A 440 0.45 8.90 10.63
C LYS A 440 -0.06 10.14 11.39
N PRO A 441 -1.35 10.21 11.74
CA PRO A 441 -1.86 11.24 12.64
C PRO A 441 -1.11 11.27 13.96
N ASP A 442 -0.91 12.47 14.54
CA ASP A 442 -0.05 12.66 15.72
C ASP A 442 -0.48 11.81 16.94
N PHE A 443 -1.78 11.53 17.09
CA PHE A 443 -2.30 10.69 18.18
C PHE A 443 -1.98 9.19 18.04
N LEU A 444 -1.44 8.75 16.89
CA LEU A 444 -0.90 7.41 16.70
C LEU A 444 0.64 7.37 16.83
N LEU A 445 1.29 8.52 17.06
CA LEU A 445 2.76 8.61 17.10
C LEU A 445 3.30 8.54 18.52
N LYS A 446 2.60 9.13 19.49
CA LYS A 446 3.10 9.28 20.86
C LYS A 446 2.02 8.98 21.87
N THR A 447 2.44 8.57 23.05
CA THR A 447 1.56 8.42 24.20
C THR A 447 1.18 9.79 24.77
N GLY A 448 -0.07 9.94 25.21
CA GLY A 448 -0.56 11.16 25.82
C GLY A 448 0.03 11.44 27.22
N PRO A 449 -0.28 12.61 27.81
CA PRO A 449 0.32 13.10 29.06
C PRO A 449 0.23 12.16 30.29
N ASN A 450 -0.68 11.16 30.27
CA ASN A 450 -0.88 10.19 31.35
C ASN A 450 -0.65 8.73 30.91
N ASN A 451 0.28 8.50 29.98
CA ASN A 451 0.47 7.19 29.34
C ASN A 451 -0.80 6.71 28.58
N GLU A 452 -1.66 7.65 28.19
CA GLU A 452 -2.89 7.41 27.45
C GLU A 452 -2.60 7.01 26.01
N ILE A 453 -3.26 5.94 25.57
CA ILE A 453 -3.15 5.43 24.21
C ILE A 453 -4.48 5.58 23.52
N PHE A 454 -4.40 6.05 22.29
CA PHE A 454 -5.55 6.15 21.40
C PHE A 454 -6.28 4.81 21.32
N ASP A 455 -7.58 4.84 21.55
CA ASP A 455 -8.46 3.69 21.41
C ASP A 455 -9.22 3.78 20.08
N PRO A 456 -8.92 2.93 19.08
CA PRO A 456 -9.62 2.95 17.80
C PRO A 456 -11.13 2.67 17.90
N LYS A 457 -11.58 2.11 19.03
CA LYS A 457 -12.99 1.83 19.32
C LYS A 457 -13.67 2.93 20.13
N ALA A 458 -12.93 3.92 20.64
CA ALA A 458 -13.53 5.04 21.35
C ALA A 458 -14.53 5.77 20.45
N ASN A 459 -15.66 6.14 21.06
CA ASN A 459 -16.64 6.99 20.40
C ASN A 459 -16.19 8.44 20.54
N LEU A 460 -15.71 9.02 19.44
CA LEU A 460 -15.22 10.40 19.41
C LEU A 460 -16.25 11.33 18.75
N PRO A 461 -16.37 12.58 19.24
CA PRO A 461 -17.27 13.54 18.62
C PRO A 461 -16.81 13.88 17.20
N SER A 462 -17.78 14.11 16.32
CA SER A 462 -17.50 14.53 14.94
C SER A 462 -16.83 15.90 14.93
N LYS A 463 -15.60 15.98 14.39
CA LYS A 463 -14.90 17.26 14.21
C LYS A 463 -15.34 18.00 12.95
N THR A 464 -15.67 17.26 11.90
CA THR A 464 -15.99 17.80 10.58
C THR A 464 -17.14 17.03 9.95
N THR A 465 -18.06 17.74 9.30
CA THR A 465 -19.13 17.14 8.50
C THR A 465 -18.85 17.36 7.02
N LEU A 466 -18.68 16.27 6.28
CA LEU A 466 -18.56 16.31 4.81
C LEU A 466 -19.93 16.13 4.18
N LYS A 467 -20.35 17.09 3.34
CA LYS A 467 -21.58 17.00 2.54
C LYS A 467 -21.22 16.85 1.07
N VAL A 468 -21.55 15.70 0.48
CA VAL A 468 -21.34 15.43 -0.95
C VAL A 468 -22.69 15.46 -1.66
N ARG A 469 -22.83 16.31 -2.69
CA ARG A 469 -24.02 16.38 -3.54
C ARG A 469 -23.66 16.05 -4.98
N PRO A 470 -23.98 14.85 -5.50
CA PRO A 470 -23.84 14.55 -6.91
C PRO A 470 -24.76 15.48 -7.73
N LEU A 471 -24.19 16.22 -8.69
CA LEU A 471 -24.97 17.14 -9.53
C LEU A 471 -25.30 16.54 -10.89
N ARG A 472 -24.30 16.01 -11.60
CA ARG A 472 -24.45 15.41 -12.93
C ARG A 472 -23.28 14.50 -13.25
N LEU A 473 -23.56 13.41 -13.98
CA LEU A 473 -22.55 12.60 -14.65
C LEU A 473 -22.45 13.03 -16.12
N LEU A 474 -21.23 13.24 -16.60
CA LEU A 474 -20.92 13.57 -18.00
C LEU A 474 -20.06 12.46 -18.61
N ASP A 475 -20.15 12.29 -19.94
CA ASP A 475 -19.26 11.43 -20.73
C ASP A 475 -19.13 9.96 -20.29
N LEU A 476 -20.24 9.35 -19.81
CA LEU A 476 -20.31 7.90 -19.62
C LEU A 476 -20.18 7.19 -20.98
N SER A 477 -19.42 6.08 -21.03
CA SER A 477 -19.33 5.25 -22.24
C SER A 477 -20.73 4.86 -22.72
N SER A 478 -20.94 4.83 -24.04
CA SER A 478 -22.19 4.39 -24.68
C SER A 478 -22.60 2.96 -24.32
N ASP A 479 -21.68 2.19 -23.74
CA ASP A 479 -21.92 0.83 -23.28
C ASP A 479 -22.70 0.78 -21.96
N PHE A 480 -22.89 1.92 -21.27
CA PHE A 480 -23.65 2.04 -20.04
C PHE A 480 -25.03 2.66 -20.29
N TYR A 481 -26.09 1.89 -20.05
CA TYR A 481 -27.48 2.34 -20.21
C TYR A 481 -28.00 3.18 -19.01
N LYS A 482 -27.42 3.01 -17.82
CA LYS A 482 -27.70 3.78 -16.60
C LYS A 482 -26.44 3.85 -15.73
N GLY A 483 -26.16 5.03 -15.17
CA GLY A 483 -25.08 5.24 -14.21
C GLY A 483 -25.63 5.63 -12.84
N TYR A 484 -25.05 5.09 -11.78
CA TYR A 484 -25.34 5.46 -10.39
C TYR A 484 -24.04 5.91 -9.72
N VAL A 485 -24.10 6.97 -8.90
CA VAL A 485 -22.96 7.44 -8.11
C VAL A 485 -23.08 6.87 -6.71
N THR A 486 -22.02 6.21 -6.24
CA THR A 486 -21.87 5.83 -4.84
C THR A 486 -20.73 6.67 -4.24
N CYS A 487 -20.99 7.29 -3.08
CA CYS A 487 -20.01 8.07 -2.33
C CYS A 487 -19.77 7.40 -0.97
N PRO A 488 -19.04 6.27 -0.93
CA PRO A 488 -18.75 5.63 0.35
C PRO A 488 -17.79 6.50 1.16
N LEU A 489 -18.18 6.85 2.38
CA LEU A 489 -17.25 7.40 3.37
C LEU A 489 -16.62 6.24 4.12
N PHE A 490 -15.30 6.25 4.22
CA PHE A 490 -14.56 5.34 5.09
C PHE A 490 -14.30 6.08 6.40
N LYS A 491 -14.46 5.40 7.54
CA LYS A 491 -14.09 5.95 8.86
C LYS A 491 -12.58 6.22 8.83
N CYS A 492 -12.21 7.46 8.52
CA CYS A 492 -10.83 7.93 8.56
C CYS A 492 -10.61 8.57 9.94
N LEU A 493 -9.47 8.24 10.52
CA LEU A 493 -9.05 8.66 11.86
C LEU A 493 -8.77 10.17 11.96
#